data_AF-A0A2W6DA46-F1
#
_entry.id   AF-A0A2W6DA46-F1
#
_cell.length_a   1.000
_cell.length_b   1.000
_cell.length_c   1.000
_cell.angle_alpha   90.00
_cell.angle_beta   90.00
_cell.angle_gamma   90.00
#
_symmetry.space_group_name_H-M   'P 1'
#
loop_
_entity.id
_entity.type
_entity.pdbx_description
1 polymer ?
#
loop_
_entity_poly.entity_id
_entity_poly.type
_entity_poly.pdbx_seq_one_letter_code
_entity_poly.pdbx_strand_id
1 'polypeptide(L)'
;MTPIDITSRVPDGDRTAASDRQHHASDPLTSRRRPACGPRTRNLLGKLAAAAILVGLWQLTYLLWLPRYAPSPGGVLSHSVGTVSSPEFTSALQSTLLAVAESLLLGCSLGSLIGLLLGRVAWLRHLSSPYVGGLYAMPMIALVPMMTIWLGYTTETRLVVVTLSAALPCIVSASDGARTAPTDLLEVSRVLRMRRRRVLTDLLLPATLPYVIAGVQVAVGRAVVGAVAVEILANLTGMGTLILADARSFHQDQAFVAVLSLAIVGLLARLLISATFRRLAPWERPRA
;
A
#
# COMPACT_ATOMS: atom_id res chain seq x y z
N MET A 1 -40.28 1.02 -58.47
CA MET A 1 -40.96 0.39 -59.63
C MET A 1 -39.85 0.09 -60.62
N THR A 2 -39.43 -1.12 -60.99
CA THR A 2 -39.88 -2.55 -61.00
C THR A 2 -38.62 -3.37 -61.42
N PRO A 3 -38.57 -4.72 -61.41
CA PRO A 3 -39.22 -5.74 -60.59
C PRO A 3 -38.20 -6.75 -59.97
N ILE A 4 -38.74 -7.72 -59.23
CA ILE A 4 -38.13 -8.91 -58.59
C ILE A 4 -37.85 -9.99 -59.65
N ASP A 5 -36.77 -10.79 -59.48
CA ASP A 5 -36.75 -12.18 -60.02
C ASP A 5 -36.08 -13.16 -59.04
N ILE A 6 -36.61 -14.37 -59.04
CA ILE A 6 -36.49 -15.46 -58.07
C ILE A 6 -35.74 -16.63 -58.74
N THR A 7 -35.09 -17.46 -57.94
CA THR A 7 -34.69 -18.86 -58.21
C THR A 7 -33.37 -19.13 -58.92
N SER A 8 -32.46 -19.77 -58.19
CA SER A 8 -31.91 -21.08 -58.60
C SER A 8 -31.31 -21.81 -57.39
N ARG A 9 -31.95 -22.93 -57.02
CA ARG A 9 -31.39 -24.00 -56.18
C ARG A 9 -30.19 -24.66 -56.88
N VAL A 10 -29.41 -25.46 -56.11
CA VAL A 10 -28.78 -26.77 -56.47
C VAL A 10 -27.47 -26.98 -55.64
N PRO A 11 -27.08 -28.20 -55.17
CA PRO A 11 -27.81 -29.20 -54.37
C PRO A 11 -26.99 -29.71 -53.14
N ASP A 12 -27.63 -30.48 -52.26
CA ASP A 12 -26.97 -31.32 -51.25
C ASP A 12 -26.26 -32.52 -51.91
N GLY A 13 -25.03 -32.79 -51.48
CA GLY A 13 -24.27 -34.00 -51.82
C GLY A 13 -23.93 -34.78 -50.56
N ASP A 14 -24.54 -35.97 -50.45
CA ASP A 14 -24.35 -37.04 -49.47
C ASP A 14 -22.87 -37.32 -49.11
N ARG A 15 -22.53 -37.42 -47.81
CA ARG A 15 -22.37 -38.68 -47.05
C ARG A 15 -21.62 -39.79 -47.81
N THR A 16 -20.44 -40.19 -47.31
CA THR A 16 -20.19 -41.55 -46.75
C THR A 16 -18.70 -41.81 -46.44
N ALA A 17 -18.50 -42.63 -45.40
CA ALA A 17 -17.34 -43.46 -45.05
C ALA A 17 -16.02 -42.75 -44.66
N ALA A 18 -15.55 -42.75 -43.41
CA ALA A 18 -15.21 -43.87 -42.51
C ALA A 18 -14.11 -44.80 -43.03
N SER A 19 -13.08 -44.97 -42.19
CA SER A 19 -11.92 -45.89 -42.28
C SER A 19 -10.69 -45.37 -43.03
N ASP A 20 -9.63 -44.99 -42.32
CA ASP A 20 -8.59 -45.97 -41.99
C ASP A 20 -7.59 -45.45 -40.93
N ARG A 21 -7.04 -46.40 -40.17
CA ARG A 21 -6.10 -46.24 -39.07
C ARG A 21 -4.66 -46.23 -39.58
N GLN A 22 -3.87 -45.22 -39.22
CA GLN A 22 -2.41 -45.30 -39.11
C GLN A 22 -2.03 -44.43 -37.90
N HIS A 23 -1.77 -44.95 -36.69
CA HIS A 23 -0.58 -45.68 -36.26
C HIS A 23 0.74 -45.05 -36.72
N HIS A 24 0.96 -43.78 -36.33
CA HIS A 24 2.32 -43.30 -36.10
C HIS A 24 2.59 -43.24 -34.60
N ALA A 25 3.22 -44.30 -34.11
CA ALA A 25 4.02 -44.29 -32.90
C ALA A 25 5.19 -43.33 -33.12
N SER A 26 5.18 -42.20 -32.40
CA SER A 26 6.35 -41.34 -32.20
C SER A 26 6.80 -41.48 -30.76
N ASP A 27 8.05 -41.92 -30.62
CA ASP A 27 8.78 -42.23 -29.41
C ASP A 27 8.49 -41.33 -28.19
N PRO A 28 8.37 -41.91 -26.98
CA PRO A 28 8.53 -41.15 -25.75
C PRO A 28 10.03 -40.85 -25.58
N LEU A 29 10.50 -39.76 -26.20
CA LEU A 29 11.77 -39.17 -25.83
C LEU A 29 11.67 -38.76 -24.36
N THR A 30 12.25 -39.62 -23.54
CA THR A 30 12.68 -39.42 -22.17
C THR A 30 13.28 -38.02 -22.00
N SER A 31 12.42 -37.05 -21.66
CA SER A 31 12.87 -35.76 -21.16
C SER A 31 13.49 -36.03 -19.80
N ARG A 32 14.81 -36.28 -19.78
CA ARG A 32 15.63 -36.18 -18.57
C ARG A 32 15.42 -34.77 -18.02
N ARG A 33 14.49 -34.64 -17.07
CA ARG A 33 14.32 -33.45 -16.24
C ARG A 33 15.64 -33.23 -15.51
N ARG A 34 16.47 -32.33 -16.02
CA ARG A 34 17.58 -31.78 -15.25
C ARG A 34 16.99 -31.20 -13.96
N PRO A 35 17.56 -31.46 -12.77
CA PRO A 35 17.09 -30.82 -11.55
C PRO A 35 17.35 -29.31 -11.69
N ALA A 36 16.30 -28.57 -12.04
CA ALA A 36 16.34 -27.13 -12.04
C ALA A 36 16.54 -26.68 -10.58
N CYS A 37 17.71 -26.13 -10.27
CA CYS A 37 17.94 -25.42 -9.03
C CYS A 37 16.80 -24.40 -8.85
N GLY A 38 16.04 -24.51 -7.76
CA GLY A 38 14.68 -23.99 -7.67
C GLY A 38 14.55 -22.46 -7.85
N PRO A 39 13.41 -21.96 -8.34
CA PRO A 39 13.16 -20.53 -8.59
C PRO A 39 13.24 -19.65 -7.33
N ARG A 40 13.22 -20.24 -6.12
CA ARG A 40 13.37 -19.52 -4.84
C ARG A 40 14.80 -19.05 -4.57
N THR A 41 15.81 -19.85 -4.91
CA THR A 41 17.23 -19.54 -4.60
C THR A 41 17.78 -18.45 -5.53
N ARG A 42 17.41 -18.48 -6.82
CA ARG A 42 17.76 -17.44 -7.80
C ARG A 42 17.18 -16.07 -7.43
N ASN A 43 15.96 -16.05 -6.88
CA ASN A 43 15.30 -14.82 -6.43
C ASN A 43 15.90 -14.25 -5.15
N LEU A 44 16.45 -15.09 -4.26
CA LEU A 44 17.14 -14.63 -3.05
C LEU A 44 18.52 -14.05 -3.39
N LEU A 45 19.28 -14.74 -4.26
CA LEU A 45 20.59 -14.27 -4.71
C LEU A 45 20.50 -12.93 -5.44
N GLY A 46 19.48 -12.75 -6.29
CA GLY A 46 19.22 -11.47 -6.95
C GLY A 46 18.90 -10.33 -5.97
N LYS A 47 18.12 -10.60 -4.92
CA LYS A 47 17.82 -9.60 -3.87
C LYS A 47 19.05 -9.23 -3.06
N LEU A 48 19.87 -10.21 -2.69
CA LEU A 48 21.12 -9.98 -1.95
C LEU A 48 22.13 -9.23 -2.80
N ALA A 49 22.26 -9.58 -4.09
CA ALA A 49 23.12 -8.86 -5.02
C ALA A 49 22.67 -7.39 -5.18
N ALA A 50 21.36 -7.15 -5.34
CA ALA A 50 20.84 -5.79 -5.41
C ALA A 50 21.11 -4.99 -4.12
N ALA A 51 20.93 -5.60 -2.94
CA ALA A 51 21.25 -4.96 -1.66
C ALA A 51 22.74 -4.67 -1.52
N ALA A 52 23.61 -5.61 -1.90
CA ALA A 52 25.06 -5.43 -1.87
C ALA A 52 25.52 -4.32 -2.83
N ILE A 53 24.93 -4.24 -4.04
CA ILE A 53 25.20 -3.16 -5.00
C ILE A 53 24.77 -1.81 -4.41
N LEU A 54 23.61 -1.74 -3.76
CA LEU A 54 23.13 -0.50 -3.14
C LEU A 54 24.08 -0.02 -2.02
N VAL A 55 24.48 -0.93 -1.12
CA VAL A 55 25.42 -0.61 -0.03
C VAL A 55 26.81 -0.28 -0.59
N GLY A 56 27.28 -1.00 -1.60
CA GLY A 56 28.54 -0.73 -2.27
C GLY A 56 28.55 0.64 -2.96
N LEU A 57 27.44 1.02 -3.61
CA LEU A 57 27.29 2.34 -4.21
C LEU A 57 27.26 3.45 -3.16
N TRP A 58 26.59 3.23 -2.01
CA TRP A 58 26.61 4.16 -0.89
C TRP A 58 28.02 4.32 -0.30
N GLN A 59 28.76 3.23 -0.10
CA GLN A 59 30.14 3.28 0.36
C GLN A 59 31.05 4.01 -0.66
N LEU A 60 30.88 3.74 -1.95
CA LEU A 60 31.68 4.36 -3.01
C LEU A 60 31.41 5.87 -3.10
N THR A 61 30.14 6.27 -3.07
CA THR A 61 29.77 7.70 -3.05
C THR A 61 30.29 8.38 -1.80
N TYR A 62 30.20 7.73 -0.63
CA TYR A 62 30.77 8.24 0.61
C TYR A 62 32.27 8.54 0.48
N LEU A 63 33.04 7.60 -0.07
CA LEU A 63 34.50 7.74 -0.23
C LEU A 63 34.91 8.79 -1.26
N LEU A 64 34.15 8.95 -2.34
CA LEU A 64 34.51 9.82 -3.46
C LEU A 64 34.05 11.27 -3.26
N TRP A 65 32.83 11.48 -2.73
CA TRP A 65 32.12 12.75 -2.87
C TRP A 65 31.56 13.32 -1.56
N LEU A 66 31.39 12.52 -0.49
CA LEU A 66 30.75 13.03 0.72
C LEU A 66 31.76 13.53 1.78
N PRO A 67 31.38 14.57 2.55
CA PRO A 67 32.15 15.01 3.71
C PRO A 67 32.25 13.92 4.80
N ARG A 68 33.28 13.99 5.66
CA ARG A 68 33.49 12.99 6.73
C ARG A 68 32.37 12.90 7.75
N TYR A 69 31.61 13.98 7.96
CA TYR A 69 30.46 14.00 8.86
C TYR A 69 29.21 13.34 8.26
N ALA A 70 29.22 13.00 6.97
CA ALA A 70 28.13 12.29 6.32
C ALA A 70 27.97 10.88 6.88
N PRO A 71 26.74 10.33 6.91
CA PRO A 71 26.53 8.99 7.42
C PRO A 71 27.19 7.96 6.51
N SER A 72 28.01 7.10 7.10
CA SER A 72 28.69 6.01 6.38
C SER A 72 28.03 4.67 6.72
N PRO A 73 28.00 3.69 5.79
CA PRO A 73 27.44 2.37 6.08
C PRO A 73 28.06 1.71 7.33
N GLY A 74 29.37 1.86 7.49
CA GLY A 74 30.10 1.37 8.66
C GLY A 74 29.76 2.12 9.95
N GLY A 75 29.70 3.45 9.90
CA GLY A 75 29.36 4.31 11.04
C GLY A 75 27.94 4.08 11.54
N VAL A 76 26.97 4.00 10.63
CA VAL A 76 25.58 3.66 10.94
C VAL A 76 25.49 2.30 11.62
N LEU A 77 26.24 1.29 11.15
CA LEU A 77 26.25 -0.02 11.77
C LEU A 77 26.90 -0.01 13.17
N SER A 78 28.02 0.70 13.35
CA SER A 78 28.70 0.79 14.65
C SER A 78 27.89 1.57 15.69
N HIS A 79 27.16 2.60 15.28
CA HIS A 79 26.33 3.40 16.17
C HIS A 79 24.95 2.80 16.41
N SER A 80 24.48 1.88 15.55
CA SER A 80 23.13 1.30 15.63
C SER A 80 22.73 0.78 17.02
N VAL A 81 23.56 -0.06 17.64
CA VAL A 81 23.26 -0.66 18.94
C VAL A 81 23.22 0.40 20.03
N GLY A 82 24.20 1.30 20.08
CA GLY A 82 24.26 2.37 21.07
C GLY A 82 23.06 3.32 20.98
N THR A 83 22.69 3.73 19.77
CA THR A 83 21.55 4.61 19.55
C THR A 83 20.23 3.93 19.91
N VAL A 84 20.00 2.70 19.45
CA VAL A 84 18.72 1.99 19.70
C VAL A 84 18.55 1.62 21.18
N SER A 85 19.63 1.37 21.90
CA SER A 85 19.59 1.10 23.34
C SER A 85 19.44 2.34 24.22
N SER A 86 19.47 3.55 23.65
CA SER A 86 19.34 4.78 24.44
C SER A 86 17.91 4.98 24.97
N PRO A 87 17.73 5.48 26.21
CA PRO A 87 16.42 5.82 26.75
C PRO A 87 15.69 6.88 25.91
N GLU A 88 16.43 7.85 25.38
CA GLU A 88 15.92 8.92 24.53
C GLU A 88 15.29 8.35 23.26
N PHE A 89 15.99 7.42 22.60
CA PHE A 89 15.49 6.73 21.41
C PHE A 89 14.24 5.92 21.70
N THR A 90 14.24 5.16 22.80
CA THR A 90 13.09 4.32 23.16
C THR A 90 11.84 5.16 23.44
N SER A 91 12.00 6.26 24.19
CA SER A 91 10.93 7.22 24.48
C SER A 91 10.41 7.91 23.21
N ALA A 92 11.31 8.37 22.35
CA ALA A 92 10.97 8.99 21.07
C ALA A 92 10.21 8.01 20.15
N LEU A 93 10.72 6.79 20.01
CA LEU A 93 10.11 5.74 19.20
C LEU A 93 8.71 5.39 19.72
N GLN A 94 8.55 5.20 21.03
CA GLN A 94 7.26 4.90 21.63
C GLN A 94 6.25 6.03 21.41
N SER A 95 6.63 7.29 21.61
CA SER A 95 5.76 8.45 21.38
C SER A 95 5.28 8.51 19.93
N THR A 96 6.18 8.32 18.96
CA THR A 96 5.82 8.31 17.53
C THR A 96 4.96 7.11 17.18
N LEU A 97 5.26 5.91 17.69
CA LEU A 97 4.46 4.70 17.44
C LEU A 97 3.03 4.87 17.93
N LEU A 98 2.84 5.36 19.15
CA LEU A 98 1.51 5.58 19.73
C LEU A 98 0.73 6.60 18.91
N ALA A 99 1.34 7.74 18.59
CA ALA A 99 0.69 8.77 17.78
C ALA A 99 0.29 8.26 16.39
N VAL A 100 1.16 7.51 15.73
CA VAL A 100 0.88 6.89 14.42
C VAL A 100 -0.23 5.85 14.55
N ALA A 101 -0.22 5.01 15.59
CA ALA A 101 -1.24 3.99 15.80
C ALA A 101 -2.62 4.61 16.04
N GLU A 102 -2.74 5.58 16.94
CA GLU A 102 -3.99 6.29 17.23
C GLU A 102 -4.53 7.01 16.00
N SER A 103 -3.66 7.73 15.30
CA SER A 103 -4.03 8.45 14.08
C SER A 103 -4.43 7.54 12.94
N LEU A 104 -3.77 6.38 12.79
CA LEU A 104 -4.15 5.38 11.80
C LEU A 104 -5.50 4.75 12.14
N LEU A 105 -5.74 4.42 13.40
CA LEU A 105 -7.02 3.87 13.82
C LEU A 105 -8.15 4.86 13.51
N LEU A 106 -8.04 6.12 13.95
CA LEU A 106 -9.05 7.14 13.69
C LEU A 106 -9.18 7.46 12.20
N GLY A 107 -8.06 7.73 11.53
CA GLY A 107 -8.01 8.17 10.15
C GLY A 107 -8.47 7.09 9.17
N CYS A 108 -8.06 5.83 9.38
CA CYS A 108 -8.51 4.74 8.53
C CYS A 108 -9.98 4.41 8.76
N SER A 109 -10.45 4.45 10.02
CA SER A 109 -11.86 4.17 10.34
C SER A 109 -12.79 5.21 9.72
N LEU A 110 -12.54 6.50 10.02
CA LEU A 110 -13.34 7.60 9.50
C LEU A 110 -13.18 7.73 7.98
N GLY A 111 -11.95 7.64 7.49
CA GLY A 111 -11.65 7.78 6.07
C GLY A 111 -12.31 6.67 5.24
N SER A 112 -12.23 5.41 5.68
CA SER A 112 -12.88 4.30 4.97
C SER A 112 -14.40 4.42 5.00
N LEU A 113 -14.98 4.83 6.13
CA LEU A 113 -16.43 5.04 6.27
C LEU A 113 -16.92 6.14 5.31
N ILE A 114 -16.23 7.30 5.30
CA ILE A 114 -16.52 8.42 4.41
C ILE A 114 -16.35 7.98 2.95
N GLY A 115 -15.25 7.32 2.61
CA GLY A 115 -14.96 6.83 1.26
C GLY A 115 -16.03 5.87 0.73
N LEU A 116 -16.43 4.88 1.53
CA LEU A 116 -17.53 3.95 1.19
C LEU A 116 -18.84 4.71 0.93
N LEU A 117 -19.16 5.73 1.73
CA LEU A 117 -20.37 6.54 1.55
C LEU A 117 -20.31 7.35 0.25
N LEU A 118 -19.18 8.02 -0.02
CA LEU A 118 -18.94 8.78 -1.25
C LEU A 118 -18.98 7.88 -2.49
N GLY A 119 -18.47 6.65 -2.40
CA GLY A 119 -18.49 5.71 -3.52
C GLY A 119 -19.90 5.21 -3.87
N ARG A 120 -20.83 5.22 -2.91
CA ARG A 120 -22.20 4.71 -3.10
C ARG A 120 -23.21 5.78 -3.48
N VAL A 121 -23.06 7.00 -3.00
CA VAL A 121 -24.01 8.08 -3.27
C VAL A 121 -23.47 8.98 -4.38
N ALA A 122 -23.98 8.79 -5.61
CA ALA A 122 -23.51 9.53 -6.78
C ALA A 122 -23.61 11.06 -6.62
N TRP A 123 -24.65 11.55 -5.94
CA TRP A 123 -24.78 12.98 -5.63
C TRP A 123 -23.65 13.47 -4.71
N LEU A 124 -23.43 12.79 -3.58
CA LEU A 124 -22.37 13.14 -2.63
C LEU A 124 -20.99 13.09 -3.27
N ARG A 125 -20.76 12.15 -4.19
CA ARG A 125 -19.54 12.07 -5.00
C ARG A 125 -19.35 13.31 -5.87
N HIS A 126 -20.34 13.72 -6.66
CA HIS A 126 -20.18 14.87 -7.54
C HIS A 126 -19.89 16.15 -6.76
N LEU A 127 -20.53 16.32 -5.59
CA LEU A 127 -20.25 17.44 -4.70
C LEU A 127 -18.84 17.36 -4.11
N SER A 128 -18.43 16.19 -3.61
CA SER A 128 -17.17 16.02 -2.85
C SER A 128 -15.93 15.83 -3.73
N SER A 129 -16.07 15.38 -4.98
CA SER A 129 -14.95 15.05 -5.87
C SER A 129 -13.91 16.17 -6.01
N PRO A 130 -14.28 17.44 -6.29
CA PRO A 130 -13.29 18.51 -6.40
C PRO A 130 -12.59 18.79 -5.05
N TYR A 131 -13.32 18.70 -3.93
CA TYR A 131 -12.75 18.94 -2.61
C TYR A 131 -11.80 17.83 -2.18
N VAL A 132 -12.16 16.56 -2.38
CA VAL A 132 -11.30 15.42 -2.05
C VAL A 132 -10.03 15.45 -2.90
N GLY A 133 -10.15 15.75 -4.19
CA GLY A 133 -8.98 15.92 -5.08
C GLY A 133 -8.08 17.07 -4.63
N GLY A 134 -8.67 18.23 -4.29
CA GLY A 134 -7.94 19.40 -3.80
C GLY A 134 -7.22 19.13 -2.46
N LEU A 135 -7.91 18.53 -1.49
CA LEU A 135 -7.34 18.11 -0.21
C LEU A 135 -6.21 17.10 -0.37
N TYR A 136 -6.33 16.18 -1.34
CA TYR A 136 -5.28 15.20 -1.63
C TYR A 136 -4.03 15.84 -2.23
N ALA A 137 -4.20 16.85 -3.09
CA ALA A 137 -3.11 17.62 -3.71
C ALA A 137 -2.46 18.62 -2.74
N MET A 138 -3.17 19.02 -1.68
CA MET A 138 -2.67 19.96 -0.70
C MET A 138 -1.46 19.40 0.06
N PRO A 139 -0.36 20.17 0.20
CA PRO A 139 0.77 19.75 1.01
C PRO A 139 0.37 19.74 2.49
N MET A 140 0.06 18.56 3.04
CA MET A 140 -0.35 18.40 4.44
C MET A 140 0.68 18.97 5.43
N ILE A 141 1.97 18.99 5.08
CA ILE A 141 3.01 19.58 5.92
C ILE A 141 2.83 21.09 6.11
N ALA A 142 2.24 21.79 5.14
CA ALA A 142 1.97 23.22 5.23
C ALA A 142 0.85 23.56 6.23
N LEU A 143 0.02 22.58 6.61
CA LEU A 143 -1.00 22.77 7.64
C LEU A 143 -0.43 22.74 9.05
N VAL A 144 0.76 22.16 9.26
CA VAL A 144 1.32 21.99 10.61
C VAL A 144 1.42 23.32 11.36
N PRO A 145 2.03 24.39 10.81
CA PRO A 145 2.15 25.66 11.52
C PRO A 145 0.78 26.29 11.83
N MET A 146 -0.17 26.18 10.90
CA MET A 146 -1.52 26.69 11.11
C MET A 146 -2.23 25.94 12.23
N MET A 147 -2.15 24.61 12.23
CA MET A 147 -2.76 23.78 13.27
C MET A 147 -2.10 24.02 14.63
N THR A 148 -0.79 24.25 14.69
CA THR A 148 -0.11 24.60 15.95
C THR A 148 -0.53 25.96 16.49
N ILE A 149 -0.89 26.92 15.63
CA ILE A 149 -1.42 28.22 16.08
C ILE A 149 -2.83 28.05 16.66
N TRP A 150 -3.66 27.18 16.06
CA TRP A 150 -5.06 27.00 16.48
C TRP A 150 -5.22 26.08 17.71
N LEU A 151 -4.48 24.97 17.74
CA LEU A 151 -4.62 23.90 18.73
C LEU A 151 -3.46 23.89 19.74
N GLY A 152 -2.45 24.74 19.53
CA GLY A 152 -1.24 24.79 20.34
C GLY A 152 -0.20 23.74 19.96
N TYR A 153 0.90 23.73 20.71
CA TYR A 153 1.99 22.77 20.57
C TYR A 153 1.73 21.54 21.44
N THR A 154 0.71 20.77 21.09
CA THR A 154 0.21 19.64 21.88
C THR A 154 0.18 18.34 21.08
N THR A 155 0.05 17.21 21.78
CA THR A 155 -0.16 15.90 21.17
C THR A 155 -1.44 15.84 20.35
N GLU A 156 -2.45 16.64 20.69
CA GLU A 156 -3.72 16.77 19.95
C GLU A 156 -3.49 17.33 18.54
N THR A 157 -2.63 18.33 18.40
CA THR A 157 -2.26 18.89 17.08
C THR A 157 -1.64 17.83 16.19
N ARG A 158 -0.75 17.00 16.75
CA ARG A 158 -0.17 15.85 16.06
C ARG A 158 -1.24 14.85 15.66
N LEU A 159 -2.13 14.47 16.58
CA LEU A 159 -3.21 13.53 16.31
C LEU A 159 -4.09 14.01 15.15
N VAL A 160 -4.53 15.27 15.15
CA VAL A 160 -5.40 15.83 14.11
C VAL A 160 -4.73 15.84 12.74
N VAL A 161 -3.51 16.37 12.64
CA VAL A 161 -2.79 16.48 11.36
C VAL A 161 -2.48 15.10 10.77
N VAL A 162 -2.00 14.18 11.61
CA VAL A 162 -1.62 12.84 11.17
C VAL A 162 -2.87 12.03 10.79
N THR A 163 -3.96 12.16 11.55
CA THR A 163 -5.27 11.57 11.23
C THR A 163 -5.78 12.06 9.88
N LEU A 164 -5.71 13.36 9.62
CA LEU A 164 -6.14 13.93 8.34
C LEU A 164 -5.29 13.41 7.17
N SER A 165 -3.97 13.33 7.35
CA SER A 165 -3.03 12.79 6.36
C SER A 165 -3.31 11.31 6.05
N ALA A 166 -3.66 10.52 7.07
CA ALA A 166 -4.00 9.11 6.94
C ALA A 166 -5.41 8.86 6.38
N ALA A 167 -6.36 9.74 6.65
CA ALA A 167 -7.75 9.59 6.22
C ALA A 167 -7.91 9.69 4.70
N LEU A 168 -7.19 10.60 4.04
CA LEU A 168 -7.34 10.87 2.61
C LEU A 168 -7.11 9.65 1.70
N PRO A 169 -6.00 8.89 1.77
CA PRO A 169 -5.85 7.68 0.96
C PRO A 169 -6.94 6.65 1.26
N CYS A 170 -7.39 6.53 2.53
CA CYS A 170 -8.49 5.64 2.89
C CYS A 170 -9.82 6.07 2.26
N ILE A 171 -10.13 7.37 2.23
CA ILE A 171 -11.32 7.92 1.56
C ILE A 171 -11.29 7.57 0.08
N VAL A 172 -10.18 7.86 -0.60
CA VAL A 172 -10.04 7.64 -2.04
C VAL A 172 -10.15 6.15 -2.37
N SER A 173 -9.34 5.30 -1.74
CA SER A 173 -9.35 3.87 -2.05
C SER A 173 -10.66 3.19 -1.69
N ALA A 174 -11.29 3.54 -0.56
CA ALA A 174 -12.59 2.99 -0.21
C ALA A 174 -13.71 3.47 -1.16
N SER A 175 -13.65 4.72 -1.64
CA SER A 175 -14.58 5.23 -2.66
C SER A 175 -14.43 4.48 -3.98
N ASP A 176 -13.20 4.24 -4.42
CA ASP A 176 -12.92 3.50 -5.65
C ASP A 176 -13.34 2.04 -5.55
N GLY A 177 -13.10 1.38 -4.40
CA GLY A 177 -13.58 0.03 -4.13
C GLY A 177 -15.11 -0.06 -4.16
N ALA A 178 -15.80 0.88 -3.53
CA ALA A 178 -17.26 0.92 -3.52
C ALA A 178 -17.88 1.12 -4.90
N ARG A 179 -17.15 1.75 -5.85
CA ARG A 179 -17.55 1.92 -7.25
C ARG A 179 -17.25 0.71 -8.12
N THR A 180 -16.12 0.06 -7.87
CA THR A 180 -15.63 -1.06 -8.70
C THR A 180 -16.29 -2.39 -8.32
N ALA A 181 -16.97 -2.44 -7.17
CA ALA A 181 -17.84 -3.55 -6.81
C ALA A 181 -18.82 -3.83 -7.98
N PRO A 182 -18.75 -5.00 -8.64
CA PRO A 182 -19.43 -5.26 -9.89
C PRO A 182 -20.92 -4.91 -9.78
N THR A 183 -21.40 -4.04 -10.67
CA THR A 183 -22.83 -3.81 -10.86
C THR A 183 -23.57 -5.13 -11.05
N ASP A 184 -22.93 -6.10 -11.69
CA ASP A 184 -23.40 -7.47 -11.88
C ASP A 184 -23.72 -8.17 -10.55
N LEU A 185 -22.89 -7.99 -9.50
CA LEU A 185 -23.17 -8.54 -8.17
C LEU A 185 -24.41 -7.89 -7.53
N LEU A 186 -24.63 -6.60 -7.79
CA LEU A 186 -25.83 -5.90 -7.33
C LEU A 186 -27.07 -6.36 -8.10
N GLU A 187 -26.96 -6.61 -9.40
CA GLU A 187 -28.04 -7.15 -10.24
C GLU A 187 -28.43 -8.57 -9.81
N VAL A 188 -27.45 -9.44 -9.59
CA VAL A 188 -27.67 -10.79 -9.04
C VAL A 188 -28.35 -10.72 -7.67
N SER A 189 -27.94 -9.79 -6.81
CA SER A 189 -28.59 -9.62 -5.50
C SER A 189 -30.06 -9.19 -5.58
N ARG A 190 -30.44 -8.43 -6.62
CA ARG A 190 -31.84 -8.03 -6.89
C ARG A 190 -32.66 -9.22 -7.37
N VAL A 191 -32.13 -10.04 -8.27
CA VAL A 191 -32.79 -11.27 -8.75
C VAL A 191 -33.01 -12.26 -7.60
N LEU A 192 -32.01 -12.43 -6.73
CA LEU A 192 -32.09 -13.28 -5.54
C LEU A 192 -32.89 -12.66 -4.38
N ARG A 193 -33.48 -11.46 -4.57
CA ARG A 193 -34.23 -10.69 -3.54
C ARG A 193 -33.51 -10.63 -2.19
N MET A 194 -32.19 -10.47 -2.22
CA MET A 194 -31.39 -10.44 -1.00
C MET A 194 -31.73 -9.23 -0.13
N ARG A 195 -31.83 -9.44 1.18
CA ARG A 195 -32.04 -8.37 2.16
C ARG A 195 -30.84 -7.42 2.14
N ARG A 196 -31.08 -6.09 2.23
CA ARG A 196 -30.04 -5.04 2.19
C ARG A 196 -28.82 -5.31 3.09
N ARG A 197 -29.03 -5.89 4.27
CA ARG A 197 -27.93 -6.28 5.18
C ARG A 197 -27.01 -7.35 4.59
N ARG A 198 -27.56 -8.39 3.96
CA ARG A 198 -26.79 -9.45 3.28
C ARG A 198 -26.04 -8.91 2.06
N VAL A 199 -26.66 -8.01 1.31
CA VAL A 199 -25.97 -7.33 0.19
C VAL A 199 -24.74 -6.57 0.69
N LEU A 200 -24.85 -5.90 1.85
CA LEU A 200 -23.75 -5.17 2.45
C LEU A 200 -22.65 -6.10 2.97
N THR A 201 -22.99 -7.12 3.77
CA THR A 201 -22.01 -7.98 4.45
C THR A 201 -21.42 -9.06 3.56
N ASP A 202 -22.21 -9.62 2.63
CA ASP A 202 -21.85 -10.85 1.92
C ASP A 202 -21.33 -10.54 0.50
N LEU A 203 -21.68 -9.39 -0.07
CA LEU A 203 -21.23 -8.98 -1.40
C LEU A 203 -20.34 -7.73 -1.35
N LEU A 204 -20.82 -6.64 -0.75
CA LEU A 204 -20.09 -5.38 -0.82
C LEU A 204 -18.84 -5.37 0.05
N LEU A 205 -18.96 -5.76 1.32
CA LEU A 205 -17.84 -5.72 2.24
C LEU A 205 -16.67 -6.58 1.73
N PRO A 206 -16.87 -7.83 1.25
CA PRO A 206 -15.79 -8.64 0.70
C PRO A 206 -15.18 -8.07 -0.59
N ALA A 207 -16.00 -7.45 -1.46
CA ALA A 207 -15.53 -6.85 -2.70
C ALA A 207 -14.73 -5.55 -2.50
N THR A 208 -15.05 -4.78 -1.45
CA THR A 208 -14.41 -3.49 -1.13
C THR A 208 -13.21 -3.63 -0.20
N LEU A 209 -13.14 -4.71 0.58
CA LEU A 209 -12.08 -4.99 1.54
C LEU A 209 -10.65 -4.84 0.97
N PRO A 210 -10.32 -5.35 -0.23
CA PRO A 210 -8.96 -5.24 -0.79
C PRO A 210 -8.57 -3.80 -1.07
N TYR A 211 -9.53 -2.98 -1.50
CA TYR A 211 -9.34 -1.54 -1.76
C TYR A 211 -9.15 -0.76 -0.48
N VAL A 212 -9.97 -1.04 0.55
CA VAL A 212 -9.80 -0.43 1.88
C VAL A 212 -8.39 -0.70 2.40
N ILE A 213 -7.89 -1.92 2.23
CA ILE A 213 -6.58 -2.33 2.74
C ILE A 213 -5.44 -1.74 1.93
N ALA A 214 -5.60 -1.60 0.61
CA ALA A 214 -4.68 -0.82 -0.20
C ALA A 214 -4.60 0.64 0.30
N GLY A 215 -5.74 1.26 0.62
CA GLY A 215 -5.82 2.60 1.22
C GLY A 215 -5.09 2.68 2.56
N VAL A 216 -5.35 1.73 3.46
CA VAL A 216 -4.67 1.63 4.77
C VAL A 216 -3.16 1.48 4.60
N GLN A 217 -2.69 0.66 3.65
CA GLN A 217 -1.25 0.51 3.41
C GLN A 217 -0.57 1.82 2.98
N VAL A 218 -1.24 2.63 2.17
CA VAL A 218 -0.76 3.96 1.80
C VAL A 218 -0.85 4.91 3.01
N ALA A 219 -1.92 4.80 3.80
CA ALA A 219 -2.12 5.61 5.00
C ALA A 219 -1.00 5.41 6.04
N VAL A 220 -0.47 4.19 6.22
CA VAL A 220 0.66 3.92 7.12
C VAL A 220 1.87 4.80 6.77
N GLY A 221 2.24 4.84 5.48
CA GLY A 221 3.36 5.67 5.03
C GLY A 221 3.09 7.16 5.28
N ARG A 222 1.89 7.64 4.95
CA ARG A 222 1.49 9.04 5.15
C ARG A 222 1.41 9.44 6.63
N ALA A 223 1.02 8.52 7.50
CA ALA A 223 0.94 8.73 8.94
C ALA A 223 2.34 8.89 9.55
N VAL A 224 3.29 8.01 9.19
CA VAL A 224 4.68 8.14 9.66
C VAL A 224 5.30 9.45 9.20
N VAL A 225 5.17 9.78 7.90
CA VAL A 225 5.70 11.05 7.36
C VAL A 225 5.05 12.25 8.03
N GLY A 226 3.73 12.22 8.23
CA GLY A 226 3.00 13.28 8.92
C GLY A 226 3.43 13.44 10.37
N ALA A 227 3.61 12.34 11.10
CA ALA A 227 4.00 12.37 12.52
C ALA A 227 5.39 12.99 12.68
N VAL A 228 6.36 12.54 11.89
CA VAL A 228 7.73 13.09 11.87
C VAL A 228 7.72 14.58 11.53
N ALA A 229 6.94 14.99 10.53
CA ALA A 229 6.83 16.39 10.14
C ALA A 229 6.27 17.26 11.27
N VAL A 230 5.21 16.81 11.95
CA VAL A 230 4.65 17.54 13.09
C VAL A 230 5.62 17.58 14.25
N GLU A 231 6.26 16.46 14.58
CA GLU A 231 7.25 16.39 15.66
C GLU A 231 8.36 17.42 15.44
N ILE A 232 8.90 17.51 14.22
CA ILE A 232 9.93 18.49 13.86
C ILE A 232 9.42 19.93 13.97
N LEU A 233 8.29 20.23 13.35
CA LEU A 233 7.82 21.62 13.21
C LEU A 233 7.18 22.17 14.50
N ALA A 234 6.55 21.30 15.29
CA ALA A 234 5.92 21.65 16.56
C ALA A 234 6.81 21.34 17.78
N ASN A 235 8.03 20.85 17.56
CA ASN A 235 9.00 20.47 18.59
C ASN A 235 8.40 19.53 19.65
N LEU A 236 7.61 18.54 19.21
CA LEU A 236 6.99 17.54 20.09
C LEU A 236 7.90 16.33 20.27
N THR A 237 7.82 15.67 21.42
CA THR A 237 8.59 14.45 21.68
C THR A 237 8.28 13.37 20.64
N GLY A 238 9.30 12.90 19.93
CA GLY A 238 9.20 11.80 18.99
C GLY A 238 10.47 11.60 18.17
N MET A 239 10.43 10.63 17.26
CA MET A 239 11.55 10.28 16.39
C MET A 239 11.96 11.45 15.49
N GLY A 240 11.01 12.29 15.05
CA GLY A 240 11.31 13.44 14.21
C GLY A 240 12.21 14.47 14.89
N THR A 241 11.93 14.80 16.16
CA THR A 241 12.78 15.74 16.91
C THR A 241 14.14 15.14 17.23
N LEU A 242 14.20 13.85 17.54
CA LEU A 242 15.47 13.14 17.77
C LEU A 242 16.36 13.16 16.53
N ILE A 243 15.81 12.80 15.36
CA ILE A 243 16.53 12.85 14.08
C ILE A 243 17.08 14.26 13.83
N LEU A 244 16.27 15.29 14.05
CA LEU A 244 16.68 16.67 13.83
C LEU A 244 17.75 17.14 14.83
N ALA A 245 17.66 16.71 16.08
CA ALA A 245 18.64 17.03 17.12
C ALA A 245 20.01 16.40 16.80
N ASP A 246 20.03 15.12 16.42
CA ASP A 246 21.25 14.41 16.03
C ASP A 246 21.86 15.01 14.76
N ALA A 247 21.02 15.34 13.77
CA ALA A 247 21.47 15.98 12.53
C ALA A 247 22.11 17.36 12.78
N ARG A 248 21.53 18.17 13.68
CA ARG A 248 22.07 19.49 14.07
C ARG A 248 23.35 19.39 14.90
N SER A 249 23.53 18.29 15.62
CA SER A 249 24.70 18.03 16.47
C SER A 249 25.84 17.32 15.72
N PHE A 250 25.75 17.20 14.38
CA PHE A 250 26.69 16.46 13.54
C PHE A 250 26.80 14.95 13.86
N HIS A 251 25.83 14.38 14.59
CA HIS A 251 25.72 12.94 14.82
C HIS A 251 24.91 12.27 13.69
N GLN A 252 25.34 12.47 12.44
CA GLN A 252 24.54 12.05 11.27
C GLN A 252 24.37 10.54 11.16
N ASP A 253 25.34 9.74 11.62
CA ASP A 253 25.19 8.29 11.70
C ASP A 253 24.01 7.89 12.61
N GLN A 254 23.87 8.53 13.77
CA GLN A 254 22.79 8.27 14.74
C GLN A 254 21.44 8.73 14.19
N ALA A 255 21.38 9.91 13.57
CA ALA A 255 20.20 10.39 12.88
C ALA A 255 19.74 9.41 11.79
N PHE A 256 20.69 8.84 11.03
CA PHE A 256 20.39 7.88 9.98
C PHE A 256 19.93 6.53 10.53
N VAL A 257 20.47 6.07 11.67
CA VAL A 257 19.94 4.92 12.41
C VAL A 257 18.47 5.16 12.75
N ALA A 258 18.11 6.32 13.30
CA ALA A 258 16.73 6.64 13.64
C ALA A 258 15.78 6.68 12.42
N VAL A 259 16.23 7.22 11.29
CA VAL A 259 15.48 7.17 10.01
C VAL A 259 15.28 5.71 9.56
N LEU A 260 16.32 4.88 9.62
CA LEU A 260 16.23 3.47 9.22
C LEU A 260 15.30 2.68 10.14
N SER A 261 15.32 2.96 11.45
CA SER A 261 14.39 2.36 12.41
C SER A 261 12.94 2.70 12.10
N LEU A 262 12.62 3.95 11.75
CA LEU A 262 11.28 4.32 11.29
C LEU A 262 10.87 3.59 10.01
N ALA A 263 11.80 3.41 9.06
CA ALA A 263 11.55 2.64 7.84
C ALA A 263 11.23 1.17 8.16
N ILE A 264 11.97 0.56 9.08
CA ILE A 264 11.72 -0.81 9.57
C ILE A 264 10.35 -0.89 10.23
N VAL A 265 10.00 0.05 11.11
CA VAL A 265 8.68 0.11 11.76
C VAL A 265 7.57 0.22 10.72
N GLY A 266 7.70 1.11 9.74
CA GLY A 266 6.71 1.27 8.66
C GLY A 266 6.54 -0.02 7.84
N LEU A 267 7.65 -0.70 7.53
CA LEU A 267 7.62 -1.99 6.86
C LEU A 267 6.93 -3.07 7.71
N LEU A 268 7.26 -3.16 9.00
CA LEU A 268 6.64 -4.10 9.93
C LEU A 268 5.14 -3.84 10.07
N ALA A 269 4.72 -2.57 10.20
CA ALA A 269 3.31 -2.18 10.23
C ALA A 269 2.58 -2.62 8.96
N ARG A 270 3.17 -2.37 7.78
CA ARG A 270 2.60 -2.80 6.49
C ARG A 270 2.48 -4.33 6.40
N LEU A 271 3.51 -5.06 6.84
CA LEU A 271 3.51 -6.52 6.87
C LEU A 271 2.44 -7.05 7.83
N LEU A 272 2.31 -6.45 9.01
CA LEU A 272 1.30 -6.79 10.01
C LEU A 272 -0.11 -6.62 9.45
N ILE A 273 -0.40 -5.47 8.84
CA ILE A 273 -1.70 -5.20 8.18
C ILE A 273 -1.97 -6.21 7.07
N SER A 274 -0.96 -6.53 6.25
CA SER A 274 -1.08 -7.52 5.17
C SER A 274 -1.29 -8.94 5.70
N ALA A 275 -0.68 -9.29 6.83
CA ALA A 275 -0.86 -10.58 7.49
C ALA A 275 -2.26 -10.71 8.09
N THR A 276 -2.74 -9.67 8.78
CA THR A 276 -4.10 -9.59 9.31
C THR A 276 -5.13 -9.68 8.20
N PHE A 277 -4.90 -9.00 7.06
CA PHE A 277 -5.77 -9.09 5.89
C PHE A 277 -5.88 -10.51 5.36
N ARG A 278 -4.75 -11.21 5.15
CA ARG A 278 -4.75 -12.58 4.64
C ARG A 278 -5.55 -13.55 5.51
N ARG A 279 -5.64 -13.29 6.82
CA ARG A 279 -6.48 -14.05 7.74
C ARG A 279 -7.97 -13.70 7.61
N LEU A 280 -8.28 -12.42 7.38
CA LEU A 280 -9.66 -11.92 7.25
C LEU A 280 -10.28 -12.20 5.87
N ALA A 281 -9.46 -12.30 4.82
CA ALA A 281 -9.89 -12.49 3.44
C ALA A 281 -9.26 -13.74 2.79
N PRO A 282 -9.52 -14.96 3.32
CA PRO A 282 -8.97 -16.19 2.76
C PRO A 282 -9.44 -16.48 1.33
N TRP A 283 -10.51 -15.82 0.88
CA TRP A 283 -11.07 -15.98 -0.46
C TRP A 283 -10.27 -15.27 -1.56
N GLU A 284 -9.44 -14.27 -1.22
CA GLU A 284 -8.52 -13.66 -2.18
C GLU A 284 -7.32 -14.58 -2.41
N ARG A 285 -7.40 -15.42 -3.45
CA ARG A 285 -6.22 -16.15 -3.92
C ARG A 285 -5.19 -15.14 -4.43
N PRO A 286 -3.92 -15.22 -4.00
CA PRO A 286 -2.86 -14.40 -4.59
C PRO A 286 -2.83 -14.67 -6.09
N ARG A 287 -3.15 -13.67 -6.91
CA ARG A 287 -2.83 -13.73 -8.34
C ARG A 287 -1.31 -13.67 -8.42
N ALA A 288 -0.72 -14.84 -8.74
CA ALA A 288 0.72 -15.02 -8.91
C ALA A 288 1.22 -14.28 -10.15
#